data_AF-A0A6J7H0N9-F1
#
_entry.id   AF-A0A6J7H0N9-F1
#
_cell.length_a   1.000
_cell.length_b   1.000
_cell.length_c   1.000
_cell.angle_alpha   90.00
_cell.angle_beta   90.00
_cell.angle_gamma   90.00
#
_symmetry.space_group_name_H-M   'P 1'
#
loop_
_entity.id
_entity.type
_entity.pdbx_description
1 polymer ?
#
loop_
_entity_poly.entity_id
_entity_poly.type
_entity_poly.pdbx_seq_one_letter_code
_entity_poly.pdbx_strand_id
1 'polypeptide(L)'
;MPGELPVSETEQKDFINLYNKILRLRNILLSFDDFLENELIAPGDYQDYQSTYLLLHQRFRDLEKGDKESIIDDLVFEIELVKQVEINVDYILILVRSLQSASVDENKEIKAKINKTVLSSYTLRSKKDLIERFVESINNTTDVESYWREFIDAEKNAELEAIIQEENLNAAATKDFVSKAFLEGELKTAGTAVTALLPAKNMFSPSYEHSIQKASVIEKLKLFFERFANL
;
A
#
# COMPACT_ATOMS: atom_id res chain seq x y z
N MET A 1 -7.59 12.40 20.72
CA MET A 1 -8.90 12.20 20.07
C MET A 1 -8.75 11.24 18.89
N PRO A 2 -9.81 10.68 18.30
CA PRO A 2 -9.71 9.89 17.06
C PRO A 2 -8.92 10.67 16.00
N GLY A 3 -7.93 10.02 15.38
CA GLY A 3 -7.16 10.58 14.26
C GLY A 3 -6.05 11.56 14.66
N GLU A 4 -5.91 11.89 15.95
CA GLU A 4 -4.77 12.69 16.42
C GLU A 4 -3.53 11.83 16.60
N LEU A 5 -2.38 12.36 16.19
CA LEU A 5 -1.09 11.73 16.40
C LEU A 5 -0.62 11.96 17.84
N PRO A 6 -0.33 10.90 18.62
CA PRO A 6 0.26 11.06 19.93
C PRO A 6 1.64 11.76 19.82
N VAL A 7 1.91 12.71 20.70
CA VAL A 7 3.00 13.68 20.53
C VAL A 7 4.31 13.14 21.08
N SER A 8 4.27 12.50 22.25
CA SER A 8 5.45 11.89 22.87
C SER A 8 5.64 10.42 22.49
N GLU A 9 6.87 9.92 22.54
CA GLU A 9 7.16 8.49 22.30
C GLU A 9 6.39 7.57 23.27
N THR A 10 6.24 7.99 24.53
CA THR A 10 5.47 7.25 25.53
C THR A 10 4.00 7.14 25.14
N GLU A 11 3.37 8.24 24.74
CA GLU A 11 1.98 8.23 24.29
C GLU A 11 1.79 7.41 23.01
N GLN A 12 2.77 7.42 22.10
CA GLN A 12 2.75 6.57 20.91
C GLN A 12 2.80 5.09 21.27
N LYS A 13 3.70 4.69 22.20
CA LYS A 13 3.79 3.31 22.70
C LYS A 13 2.51 2.87 23.40
N ASP A 14 1.95 3.72 24.26
CA ASP A 14 0.70 3.44 24.97
C ASP A 14 -0.48 3.27 24.00
N PHE A 15 -0.56 4.15 22.99
CA PHE A 15 -1.56 4.04 21.94
C PHE A 15 -1.44 2.72 21.17
N ILE A 16 -0.23 2.34 20.72
CA ILE A 16 0.00 1.11 19.97
C ILE A 16 -0.37 -0.12 20.81
N ASN A 17 0.05 -0.15 22.08
CA ASN A 17 -0.27 -1.24 23.00
C ASN A 17 -1.78 -1.38 23.25
N LEU A 18 -2.48 -0.26 23.39
CA LEU A 18 -3.94 -0.27 23.57
C LEU A 18 -4.64 -0.72 22.29
N TYR A 19 -4.24 -0.20 21.14
CA TYR A 19 -4.84 -0.54 19.86
C TYR A 19 -4.60 -2.02 19.50
N ASN A 20 -3.42 -2.58 19.79
CA ASN A 20 -3.14 -4.02 19.68
C ASN A 20 -4.15 -4.88 20.46
N LYS A 21 -4.46 -4.48 21.71
CA LYS A 21 -5.46 -5.18 22.53
C LYS A 21 -6.84 -5.11 21.89
N ILE A 22 -7.23 -3.94 21.37
CA ILE A 22 -8.50 -3.75 20.66
C ILE A 22 -8.57 -4.64 19.41
N LEU A 23 -7.51 -4.69 18.60
CA LEU A 23 -7.46 -5.54 17.40
C LEU A 23 -7.65 -7.01 17.74
N ARG A 24 -6.92 -7.52 18.75
CA ARG A 24 -7.02 -8.92 19.19
C ARG A 24 -8.42 -9.25 19.72
N LEU A 25 -8.99 -8.38 20.56
CA LEU A 25 -10.34 -8.59 21.11
C LEU A 25 -11.38 -8.53 20.01
N ARG A 26 -11.32 -7.54 19.12
CA ARG A 26 -12.24 -7.40 17.99
C ARG A 26 -12.18 -8.63 17.08
N ASN A 27 -10.98 -9.14 16.78
CA ASN A 27 -10.83 -10.35 15.97
C ASN A 27 -11.54 -11.57 16.57
N ILE A 28 -11.52 -11.72 17.90
CA ILE A 28 -12.28 -12.77 18.59
C ILE A 28 -13.79 -12.49 18.51
N LEU A 29 -14.19 -11.25 18.77
CA LEU A 29 -15.59 -10.85 18.91
C LEU A 29 -16.35 -10.77 17.59
N LEU A 30 -15.68 -10.60 16.45
CA LEU A 30 -16.31 -10.58 15.13
C LEU A 30 -17.01 -11.90 14.77
N SER A 31 -16.69 -13.00 15.46
CA SER A 31 -17.38 -14.29 15.29
C SER A 31 -18.74 -14.38 15.99
N PHE A 32 -19.13 -13.36 16.77
CA PHE A 32 -20.38 -13.33 17.52
C PHE A 32 -21.35 -12.28 16.95
N ASP A 33 -22.54 -12.71 16.54
CA ASP A 33 -23.55 -11.84 15.92
C ASP A 33 -23.96 -10.67 16.84
N ASP A 34 -24.12 -10.92 18.15
CA ASP A 34 -24.47 -9.91 19.15
C ASP A 34 -23.47 -8.73 19.19
N PHE A 35 -22.19 -8.99 18.88
CA PHE A 35 -21.17 -7.94 18.86
C PHE A 35 -21.29 -7.05 17.63
N LEU A 36 -21.64 -7.60 16.46
CA LEU A 36 -21.80 -6.84 15.22
C LEU A 36 -22.91 -5.79 15.34
N GLU A 37 -23.95 -6.08 16.12
CA GLU A 37 -25.06 -5.15 16.37
C GLU A 37 -24.75 -4.12 17.48
N ASN A 38 -23.69 -4.34 18.28
CA ASN A 38 -23.37 -3.56 19.48
C ASN A 38 -21.91 -3.08 19.52
N GLU A 39 -21.32 -2.78 18.37
CA GLU A 39 -19.97 -2.23 18.33
C GLU A 39 -19.87 -0.90 19.09
N LEU A 40 -18.99 -0.85 20.09
CA LEU A 40 -18.80 0.33 20.95
C LEU A 40 -18.04 1.47 20.26
N ILE A 41 -17.21 1.14 19.28
CA ILE A 41 -16.42 2.12 18.53
C ILE A 41 -17.14 2.34 17.21
N ALA A 42 -17.54 3.59 16.95
CA ALA A 42 -18.15 3.94 15.67
C ALA A 42 -17.18 3.59 14.52
N PRO A 43 -17.68 3.11 13.36
CA PRO A 43 -16.83 2.74 12.23
C PRO A 43 -15.87 3.87 11.78
N GLY A 44 -16.34 5.13 11.86
CA GLY A 44 -15.52 6.30 11.55
C GLY A 44 -14.36 6.50 12.52
N ASP A 45 -14.58 6.37 13.83
CA ASP A 45 -13.53 6.50 14.84
C ASP A 45 -12.53 5.34 14.75
N TYR A 46 -13.03 4.12 14.48
CA TYR A 46 -12.18 2.95 14.28
C TYR A 46 -11.21 3.14 13.10
N GLN A 47 -11.70 3.68 11.98
CA GLN A 47 -10.86 4.06 10.84
C GLN A 47 -9.80 5.11 11.18
N ASP A 48 -10.17 6.12 11.98
CA ASP A 48 -9.23 7.18 12.38
C ASP A 48 -8.11 6.60 13.25
N TYR A 49 -8.44 5.75 14.22
CA TYR A 49 -7.44 5.06 15.04
C TYR A 49 -6.57 4.12 14.20
N GLN A 50 -7.15 3.39 13.24
CA GLN A 50 -6.39 2.52 12.34
C GLN A 50 -5.40 3.32 11.49
N SER A 51 -5.82 4.47 10.96
CA SER A 51 -4.98 5.38 10.19
C SER A 51 -3.78 5.89 11.01
N THR A 52 -4.02 6.34 12.25
CA THR A 52 -2.95 6.74 13.18
C THR A 52 -1.99 5.59 13.47
N TYR A 53 -2.52 4.39 13.74
CA TYR A 53 -1.73 3.20 14.01
C TYR A 53 -0.79 2.82 12.86
N LEU A 54 -1.30 2.82 11.63
CA LEU A 54 -0.51 2.54 10.43
C LEU A 54 0.53 3.63 10.14
N LEU A 55 0.21 4.89 10.44
CA LEU A 55 1.16 5.99 10.31
C LEU A 55 2.32 5.86 11.30
N LEU A 56 2.04 5.46 12.54
CA LEU A 56 3.09 5.18 13.52
C LEU A 56 3.94 4.00 13.06
N HIS A 57 3.34 2.89 12.64
CA HIS A 57 4.07 1.74 12.11
C HIS A 57 5.05 2.11 10.98
N GLN A 58 4.61 2.95 10.02
CA GLN A 58 5.49 3.44 8.95
C GLN A 58 6.66 4.24 9.51
N ARG A 59 6.41 5.18 10.44
CA ARG A 59 7.46 6.00 11.06
C ARG A 59 8.50 5.16 11.81
N PHE A 60 8.05 4.17 12.59
CA PHE A 60 8.96 3.29 13.34
C PHE A 60 9.80 2.42 12.40
N ARG A 61 9.20 1.90 11.32
CA ARG A 61 9.94 1.15 10.28
C ARG A 61 11.00 2.00 9.58
N ASP A 62 10.71 3.27 9.30
CA ASP A 62 11.66 4.19 8.67
C ASP A 62 12.81 4.55 9.64
N LEU A 63 12.55 4.57 10.94
CA LEU A 63 13.57 4.79 11.98
C LEU A 63 14.51 3.58 12.14
N GLU A 64 14.00 2.35 12.05
CA GLU A 64 14.82 1.12 12.09
C GLU A 64 15.78 0.99 10.90
N LYS A 65 15.47 1.61 9.76
CA LYS A 65 16.38 1.69 8.60
C LYS A 65 17.51 2.70 8.78
N GLY A 66 17.38 3.62 9.74
CA GLY A 66 18.44 4.53 10.15
C GLY A 66 19.25 3.89 11.28
N ASP A 67 20.57 4.06 11.24
CA ASP A 67 21.57 3.45 12.16
C ASP A 67 21.51 3.99 13.61
N LYS A 68 20.30 4.27 14.12
CA LYS A 68 20.03 4.59 15.50
C LYS A 68 19.53 3.33 16.16
N GLU A 69 20.41 2.66 16.91
CA GLU A 69 20.02 1.79 18.02
C GLU A 69 19.06 2.59 18.91
N SER A 70 17.77 2.44 18.64
CA SER A 70 16.71 3.03 19.44
C SER A 70 16.01 1.89 20.14
N ILE A 71 15.60 2.19 21.36
CA ILE A 71 14.97 1.36 22.38
C ILE A 71 13.55 0.94 21.91
N ILE A 72 13.49 0.28 20.75
CA ILE A 72 12.31 -0.13 19.96
C ILE A 72 12.04 -1.64 20.15
N ASP A 73 12.98 -2.40 20.74
CA ASP A 73 12.96 -3.86 20.85
C ASP A 73 11.69 -4.50 21.45
N ASP A 74 10.87 -3.75 22.21
CA ASP A 74 9.68 -4.29 22.90
C ASP A 74 8.33 -3.93 22.25
N LEU A 75 8.31 -3.26 21.10
CA LEU A 75 7.05 -2.83 20.47
C LEU A 75 6.70 -3.65 19.23
N VAL A 76 5.73 -4.56 19.38
CA VAL A 76 5.25 -5.42 18.28
C VAL A 76 3.92 -4.89 17.73
N PHE A 77 3.85 -4.66 16.41
CA PHE A 77 2.62 -4.29 15.71
C PHE A 77 1.84 -5.53 15.23
N GLU A 78 0.53 -5.53 15.39
CA GLU A 78 -0.43 -6.57 14.95
C GLU A 78 -0.87 -6.36 13.49
N ILE A 79 0.09 -6.22 12.57
CA ILE A 79 -0.19 -5.88 11.16
C ILE A 79 -1.03 -6.96 10.46
N GLU A 80 -0.86 -8.23 10.81
CA GLU A 80 -1.64 -9.31 10.20
C GLU A 80 -3.13 -9.21 10.53
N LEU A 81 -3.50 -8.79 11.74
CA LEU A 81 -4.90 -8.55 12.09
C LEU A 81 -5.49 -7.37 11.32
N VAL A 82 -4.70 -6.33 11.06
CA VAL A 82 -5.16 -5.16 10.28
C VAL A 82 -5.43 -5.55 8.82
N LYS A 83 -4.58 -6.40 8.22
CA LYS A 83 -4.75 -6.89 6.84
C LYS A 83 -6.02 -7.73 6.64
N GLN A 84 -6.46 -8.47 7.65
CA GLN A 84 -7.62 -9.37 7.55
C GLN A 84 -8.96 -8.64 7.45
N VAL A 85 -9.05 -7.41 7.96
CA VAL A 85 -10.31 -6.63 8.06
C VAL A 85 -10.45 -5.64 6.89
N GLU A 86 -9.68 -5.81 5.82
CA GLU A 86 -9.50 -4.76 4.82
C GLU A 86 -10.71 -4.47 3.93
N ILE A 87 -10.84 -3.18 3.65
CA ILE A 87 -11.72 -2.63 2.63
C ILE A 87 -11.07 -2.86 1.26
N ASN A 88 -11.75 -3.63 0.39
CA ASN A 88 -11.28 -3.93 -0.95
C ASN A 88 -11.37 -2.70 -1.89
N VAL A 89 -10.61 -2.73 -2.99
CA VAL A 89 -10.65 -1.72 -4.07
C VAL A 89 -12.09 -1.49 -4.54
N ASP A 90 -12.93 -2.52 -4.54
CA ASP A 90 -14.35 -2.45 -4.91
C ASP A 90 -15.13 -1.39 -4.12
N TYR A 91 -14.84 -1.23 -2.82
CA TYR A 91 -15.50 -0.22 -2.00
C TYR A 91 -15.09 1.20 -2.40
N ILE A 92 -13.80 1.39 -2.75
CA ILE A 92 -13.33 2.66 -3.31
C ILE A 92 -14.08 2.96 -4.61
N LEU A 93 -14.25 1.98 -5.50
CA LEU A 93 -14.99 2.16 -6.76
C LEU A 93 -16.48 2.49 -6.53
N ILE A 94 -17.09 1.98 -5.46
CA ILE A 94 -18.45 2.38 -5.05
C ILE A 94 -18.48 3.84 -4.58
N LEU A 95 -17.53 4.26 -3.74
CA LEU A 95 -17.43 5.66 -3.32
C LEU A 95 -17.18 6.59 -4.51
N VAL A 96 -16.33 6.17 -5.45
CA VAL A 96 -16.06 6.95 -6.67
C VAL A 96 -17.31 7.07 -7.54
N ARG A 97 -18.13 6.02 -7.67
CA ARG A 97 -19.44 6.14 -8.35
C ARG A 97 -20.35 7.16 -7.70
N SER A 98 -20.37 7.23 -6.36
CA SER A 98 -21.16 8.25 -5.67
C SER A 98 -20.73 9.69 -5.98
N LEU A 99 -19.47 9.93 -6.38
CA LEU A 99 -18.99 11.25 -6.84
C LEU A 99 -19.69 11.68 -8.14
N GLN A 100 -19.99 10.74 -9.04
CA GLN A 100 -20.56 11.08 -10.35
C GLN A 100 -21.98 11.66 -10.24
N SER A 101 -22.70 11.30 -9.18
CA SER A 101 -24.06 11.76 -8.88
C SER A 101 -24.14 12.87 -7.83
N ALA A 102 -23.00 13.26 -7.23
CA ALA A 102 -22.96 14.17 -6.08
C ALA A 102 -22.89 15.66 -6.48
N SER A 103 -23.47 16.51 -5.65
CA SER A 103 -23.29 17.96 -5.71
C SER A 103 -21.84 18.37 -5.35
N VAL A 104 -21.48 19.64 -5.55
CA VAL A 104 -20.11 20.14 -5.30
C VAL A 104 -19.69 19.98 -3.83
N ASP A 105 -20.60 20.15 -2.89
CA ASP A 105 -20.31 20.01 -1.46
C ASP A 105 -20.21 18.54 -1.05
N GLU A 106 -21.11 17.69 -1.53
CA GLU A 106 -21.06 16.23 -1.34
C GLU A 106 -19.78 15.62 -1.94
N ASN A 107 -19.30 16.16 -3.07
CA ASN A 107 -18.04 15.75 -3.68
C ASN A 107 -16.84 15.94 -2.75
N LYS A 108 -16.81 17.01 -1.95
CA LYS A 108 -15.72 17.22 -0.98
C LYS A 108 -15.77 16.20 0.15
N GLU A 109 -16.96 15.91 0.66
CA GLU A 109 -17.16 14.91 1.72
C GLU A 109 -16.79 13.50 1.26
N ILE A 110 -17.21 13.12 0.05
CA ILE A 110 -16.88 11.80 -0.52
C ILE A 110 -15.37 11.70 -0.80
N LYS A 111 -14.72 12.75 -1.33
CA LYS A 111 -13.25 12.75 -1.50
C LYS A 111 -12.52 12.62 -0.16
N ALA A 112 -12.98 13.31 0.89
CA ALA A 112 -12.43 13.16 2.24
C ALA A 112 -12.62 11.72 2.77
N LYS A 113 -13.78 11.11 2.51
CA LYS A 113 -14.08 9.72 2.88
C LYS A 113 -13.20 8.72 2.13
N ILE A 114 -12.96 8.92 0.84
CA ILE A 114 -12.04 8.09 0.05
C ILE A 114 -10.63 8.19 0.65
N ASN A 115 -10.12 9.40 0.88
CA ASN A 115 -8.78 9.60 1.45
C ASN A 115 -8.65 8.95 2.84
N LYS A 116 -9.64 9.13 3.72
CA LYS A 116 -9.67 8.48 5.04
C LYS A 116 -9.67 6.95 4.93
N THR A 117 -10.48 6.41 4.01
CA THR A 117 -10.55 4.96 3.76
C THR A 117 -9.20 4.41 3.29
N VAL A 118 -8.57 5.07 2.32
CA VAL A 118 -7.25 4.70 1.78
C VAL A 118 -6.16 4.77 2.85
N LEU A 119 -6.15 5.80 3.70
CA LEU A 119 -5.17 5.95 4.77
C LEU A 119 -5.33 4.92 5.89
N SER A 120 -6.57 4.47 6.13
CA SER A 120 -6.88 3.43 7.11
C SER A 120 -6.59 2.01 6.61
N SER A 121 -6.50 1.78 5.29
CA SER A 121 -6.20 0.46 4.73
C SER A 121 -4.69 0.25 4.55
N TYR A 122 -4.18 -0.90 4.98
CA TYR A 122 -2.75 -1.21 4.88
C TYR A 122 -2.34 -1.43 3.42
N THR A 123 -3.15 -2.15 2.63
CA THR A 123 -2.87 -2.45 1.21
C THR A 123 -3.15 -1.29 0.26
N LEU A 124 -4.15 -0.44 0.55
CA LEU A 124 -4.47 0.71 -0.30
C LEU A 124 -3.52 1.89 -0.09
N ARG A 125 -2.88 1.99 1.07
CA ARG A 125 -1.95 3.09 1.38
C ARG A 125 -0.76 3.15 0.42
N SER A 126 -0.22 2.01 -0.02
CA SER A 126 0.85 1.98 -1.03
C SER A 126 0.38 2.36 -2.45
N LYS A 127 -0.93 2.45 -2.65
CA LYS A 127 -1.62 2.79 -3.90
C LYS A 127 -2.31 4.16 -3.82
N LYS A 128 -2.09 4.91 -2.74
CA LYS A 128 -2.82 6.15 -2.44
C LYS A 128 -2.78 7.13 -3.61
N ASP A 129 -1.60 7.37 -4.16
CA ASP A 129 -1.42 8.30 -5.26
C ASP A 129 -2.11 7.83 -6.55
N LEU A 130 -2.18 6.51 -6.82
CA LEU A 130 -2.94 5.97 -7.96
C LEU A 130 -4.42 6.25 -7.79
N ILE A 131 -4.95 6.03 -6.59
CA ILE A 131 -6.36 6.27 -6.27
C ILE A 131 -6.67 7.76 -6.34
N GLU A 132 -5.81 8.63 -5.80
CA GLU A 132 -5.97 10.09 -5.88
C GLU A 132 -5.99 10.57 -7.33
N ARG A 133 -5.01 10.15 -8.15
CA ARG A 133 -4.96 10.50 -9.58
C ARG A 133 -6.16 9.96 -10.36
N PHE A 134 -6.61 8.75 -10.04
CA PHE A 134 -7.82 8.18 -10.64
C PHE A 134 -9.05 9.03 -10.32
N VAL A 135 -9.27 9.35 -9.05
CA VAL A 135 -10.37 10.20 -8.56
C VAL A 135 -10.34 11.59 -9.20
N GLU A 136 -9.15 12.15 -9.43
CA GLU A 136 -8.99 13.44 -10.12
C GLU A 136 -9.30 13.36 -11.62
N SER A 137 -8.99 12.23 -12.26
CA SER A 137 -9.21 12.03 -13.69
C SER A 137 -10.64 11.66 -14.07
N ILE A 138 -11.47 11.28 -13.10
CA ILE A 138 -12.82 10.78 -13.36
C ILE A 138 -13.80 11.91 -13.67
N ASN A 139 -14.72 11.65 -14.60
CA ASN A 139 -15.81 12.54 -14.95
C ASN A 139 -17.17 11.83 -14.71
N ASN A 140 -18.27 12.60 -14.77
CA ASN A 140 -19.62 12.11 -14.47
C ASN A 140 -20.19 11.14 -15.52
N THR A 141 -19.48 10.87 -16.61
CA THR A 141 -19.94 10.02 -17.73
C THR A 141 -19.11 8.75 -17.92
N THR A 142 -18.05 8.58 -17.15
CA THR A 142 -17.13 7.45 -17.28
C THR A 142 -17.71 6.20 -16.62
N ASP A 143 -17.63 5.04 -17.28
CA ASP A 143 -17.82 3.76 -16.60
C ASP A 143 -16.64 3.51 -15.65
N VAL A 144 -16.90 3.61 -14.34
CA VAL A 144 -15.85 3.66 -13.31
C VAL A 144 -14.99 2.40 -13.33
N GLU A 145 -15.60 1.23 -13.47
CA GLU A 145 -14.89 -0.06 -13.46
C GLU A 145 -14.02 -0.27 -14.69
N SER A 146 -14.53 0.01 -15.90
CA SER A 146 -13.72 -0.16 -17.12
C SER A 146 -12.57 0.84 -17.14
N TYR A 147 -12.85 2.10 -16.79
CA TYR A 147 -11.82 3.13 -16.74
C TYR A 147 -10.78 2.88 -15.66
N TRP A 148 -11.16 2.31 -14.50
CA TRP A 148 -10.20 1.90 -13.49
C TRP A 148 -9.19 0.89 -14.04
N ARG A 149 -9.66 -0.14 -14.76
CA ARG A 149 -8.76 -1.15 -15.37
C ARG A 149 -7.82 -0.51 -16.38
N GLU A 150 -8.35 0.32 -17.28
CA GLU A 150 -7.56 1.02 -18.29
C GLU A 150 -6.52 1.95 -17.65
N PHE A 151 -6.92 2.69 -16.62
CA PHE A 151 -6.05 3.58 -15.87
C PHE A 151 -4.92 2.80 -15.18
N ILE A 152 -5.23 1.72 -14.48
CA ILE A 152 -4.21 0.88 -13.82
C ILE A 152 -3.28 0.24 -14.83
N ASP A 153 -3.78 -0.25 -15.97
CA ASP A 153 -2.90 -0.82 -17.00
C ASP A 153 -1.99 0.24 -17.64
N ALA A 154 -2.49 1.45 -17.86
CA ALA A 154 -1.67 2.56 -18.36
C ALA A 154 -0.58 2.95 -17.36
N GLU A 155 -0.93 3.11 -16.07
CA GLU A 155 0.01 3.45 -15.00
C GLU A 155 1.05 2.35 -14.76
N LYS A 156 0.62 1.08 -14.76
CA LYS A 156 1.50 -0.10 -14.63
C LYS A 156 2.54 -0.12 -15.76
N ASN A 157 2.11 0.15 -17.00
CA ASN A 157 3.01 0.21 -18.14
C ASN A 157 3.97 1.40 -18.07
N ALA A 158 3.48 2.59 -17.67
CA ALA A 158 4.28 3.79 -17.54
C ALA A 158 5.36 3.65 -16.46
N GLU A 159 5.00 3.18 -15.26
CA GLU A 159 5.94 2.94 -14.16
C GLU A 159 6.96 1.86 -14.49
N LEU A 160 6.54 0.77 -15.16
CA LEU A 160 7.47 -0.28 -15.59
C LEU A 160 8.49 0.24 -16.62
N GLU A 161 8.04 1.03 -17.58
CA GLU A 161 8.92 1.63 -18.58
C GLU A 161 9.90 2.61 -17.92
N ALA A 162 9.46 3.39 -16.93
CA ALA A 162 10.35 4.25 -16.15
C ALA A 162 11.46 3.45 -15.44
N ILE A 163 11.12 2.32 -14.80
CA ILE A 163 12.11 1.43 -14.17
C ILE A 163 13.09 0.87 -15.21
N ILE A 164 12.59 0.45 -16.38
CA ILE A 164 13.41 -0.07 -17.48
C ILE A 164 14.41 0.98 -17.96
N GLN A 165 13.98 2.24 -18.14
CA GLN A 165 14.84 3.32 -18.61
C GLN A 165 15.86 3.75 -17.55
N GLU A 166 15.43 3.89 -16.29
CA GLU A 166 16.29 4.33 -15.18
C GLU A 166 17.42 3.33 -14.90
N GLU A 167 17.12 2.04 -14.93
CA GLU A 167 18.08 0.97 -14.65
C GLU A 167 18.73 0.39 -15.93
N ASN A 168 18.39 0.93 -17.10
CA ASN A 168 18.83 0.47 -18.42
C ASN A 168 18.66 -1.04 -18.62
N LEU A 169 17.47 -1.55 -18.30
CA LEU A 169 17.14 -2.97 -18.37
C LEU A 169 16.78 -3.41 -19.79
N ASN A 170 16.86 -4.71 -20.06
CA ASN A 170 16.30 -5.28 -21.27
C ASN A 170 14.77 -5.22 -21.22
N ALA A 171 14.17 -4.32 -22.03
CA ALA A 171 12.74 -4.07 -22.00
C ALA A 171 11.87 -5.34 -22.24
N ALA A 172 12.24 -6.18 -23.21
CA ALA A 172 11.48 -7.38 -23.53
C ALA A 172 11.57 -8.42 -22.40
N ALA A 173 12.77 -8.68 -21.91
CA ALA A 173 12.99 -9.64 -20.82
C ALA A 173 12.31 -9.17 -19.52
N THR A 174 12.35 -7.87 -19.22
CA THR A 174 11.73 -7.31 -18.02
C THR A 174 10.21 -7.39 -18.09
N LYS A 175 9.60 -7.07 -19.24
CA LYS A 175 8.15 -7.20 -19.43
C LYS A 175 7.70 -8.65 -19.25
N ASP A 176 8.40 -9.60 -19.87
CA ASP A 176 8.11 -11.03 -19.72
C ASP A 176 8.25 -11.51 -18.26
N PHE A 177 9.31 -11.08 -17.57
CA PHE A 177 9.57 -11.44 -16.19
C PHE A 177 8.47 -10.93 -15.26
N VAL A 178 8.07 -9.68 -15.42
CA VAL A 178 7.02 -9.04 -14.63
C VAL A 178 5.65 -9.66 -14.92
N SER A 179 5.31 -9.92 -16.20
CA SER A 179 4.06 -10.61 -16.56
C SER A 179 3.97 -12.00 -15.93
N LYS A 180 5.07 -12.77 -15.93
CA LYS A 180 5.11 -14.07 -15.24
C LYS A 180 4.92 -13.93 -13.73
N ALA A 181 5.55 -12.93 -13.10
CA ALA A 181 5.38 -12.68 -11.67
C ALA A 181 3.93 -12.40 -11.30
N PHE A 182 3.20 -11.61 -12.09
CA PHE A 182 1.76 -11.36 -11.86
C PHE A 182 0.90 -12.60 -12.11
N LEU A 183 1.21 -13.42 -13.11
CA LEU A 183 0.49 -14.67 -13.36
C LEU A 183 0.70 -15.71 -12.25
N GLU A 184 1.91 -15.77 -11.70
CA GLU A 184 2.28 -16.71 -10.63
C GLU A 184 1.94 -16.17 -9.22
N GLY A 185 1.64 -14.87 -9.10
CA GLY A 185 1.34 -14.22 -7.82
C GLY A 185 2.57 -14.00 -6.93
N GLU A 186 3.79 -14.23 -7.43
CA GLU A 186 5.03 -14.07 -6.69
C GLU A 186 6.17 -13.56 -7.59
N LEU A 187 6.94 -12.60 -7.08
CA LEU A 187 8.17 -12.13 -7.72
C LEU A 187 9.35 -13.04 -7.35
N LYS A 188 9.70 -13.98 -8.23
CA LYS A 188 10.86 -14.87 -8.05
C LYS A 188 12.17 -14.15 -8.32
N THR A 189 12.75 -13.59 -7.26
CA THR A 189 14.04 -12.87 -7.30
C THR A 189 15.25 -13.81 -7.18
N ALA A 190 15.03 -15.06 -6.77
CA ALA A 190 16.07 -16.08 -6.66
C ALA A 190 16.51 -16.62 -8.03
N GLY A 191 17.82 -16.81 -8.21
CA GLY A 191 18.41 -17.39 -9.42
C GLY A 191 18.91 -16.35 -10.43
N THR A 192 18.94 -16.75 -11.71
CA THR A 192 19.53 -15.98 -12.83
C THR A 192 18.52 -15.09 -13.55
N ALA A 193 17.23 -15.16 -13.21
CA ALA A 193 16.16 -14.43 -13.90
C ALA A 193 16.41 -12.91 -13.88
N VAL A 194 16.71 -12.34 -12.72
CA VAL A 194 17.04 -10.91 -12.58
C VAL A 194 18.35 -10.56 -13.30
N THR A 195 19.32 -11.47 -13.32
CA THR A 195 20.60 -11.25 -14.02
C THR A 195 20.41 -11.17 -15.53
N ALA A 196 19.40 -11.84 -16.09
CA ALA A 196 19.06 -11.74 -17.51
C ALA A 196 18.41 -10.40 -17.90
N LEU A 197 17.92 -9.62 -16.92
CA LEU A 197 17.32 -8.30 -17.15
C LEU A 197 18.37 -7.20 -17.27
N LEU A 198 19.51 -7.40 -16.61
CA LEU A 198 20.58 -6.41 -16.53
C LEU A 198 21.32 -6.29 -17.86
N PRO A 199 21.83 -5.09 -18.20
CA PRO A 199 22.63 -4.90 -19.39
C PRO A 199 23.95 -5.67 -19.26
N ALA A 200 24.46 -6.17 -20.40
CA ALA A 200 25.76 -6.82 -20.44
C ALA A 200 26.86 -5.83 -19.99
N LYS A 201 27.52 -6.12 -18.86
CA LYS A 201 28.64 -5.31 -18.38
C LYS A 201 29.99 -5.88 -18.83
N ASN A 202 30.94 -4.96 -18.95
CA ASN A 202 32.32 -5.30 -19.24
C ASN A 202 32.93 -6.09 -18.07
N MET A 203 33.66 -7.18 -18.35
CA MET A 203 34.25 -8.05 -17.33
C MET A 203 35.24 -7.35 -16.39
N PHE A 204 35.67 -6.14 -16.76
CA PHE A 204 36.62 -5.32 -16.00
C PHE A 204 35.96 -4.25 -15.11
N SER A 205 34.63 -4.15 -15.07
CA SER A 205 33.95 -3.27 -14.10
C SER A 205 34.03 -3.86 -12.68
N PRO A 206 34.11 -3.03 -11.63
CA PRO A 206 34.13 -3.51 -10.25
C PRO A 206 32.93 -4.42 -9.96
N SER A 207 33.17 -5.65 -9.51
CA SER A 207 32.11 -6.65 -9.25
C SER A 207 31.01 -6.15 -8.30
N TYR A 208 31.34 -5.18 -7.44
CA TYR A 208 30.43 -4.59 -6.48
C TYR A 208 29.31 -3.74 -7.14
N GLU A 209 29.62 -3.02 -8.22
CA GLU A 209 28.62 -2.17 -8.91
C GLU A 209 27.48 -2.98 -9.51
N HIS A 210 27.80 -4.16 -10.06
CA HIS A 210 26.80 -5.05 -10.63
C HIS A 210 25.91 -5.68 -9.54
N SER A 211 26.48 -6.02 -8.37
CA SER A 211 25.69 -6.49 -7.23
C SER A 211 24.78 -5.40 -6.65
N ILE A 212 25.24 -4.15 -6.57
CA ILE A 212 24.41 -3.02 -6.11
C ILE A 212 23.26 -2.78 -7.08
N GLN A 213 23.53 -2.72 -8.39
CA GLN A 213 22.49 -2.50 -9.39
C GLN A 213 21.46 -3.64 -9.37
N LYS A 214 21.92 -4.89 -9.24
CA LYS A 214 21.01 -6.04 -9.07
C LYS A 214 20.11 -5.87 -7.84
N ALA A 215 20.65 -5.44 -6.71
CA ALA A 215 19.88 -5.20 -5.50
C ALA A 215 18.85 -4.08 -5.68
N SER A 216 19.25 -2.95 -6.29
CA SER A 216 18.36 -1.83 -6.63
C SER A 216 17.20 -2.28 -7.51
N VAL A 217 17.49 -3.01 -8.59
CA VAL A 217 16.47 -3.53 -9.51
C VAL A 217 15.51 -4.48 -8.81
N ILE A 218 16.01 -5.36 -7.93
CA ILE A 218 15.16 -6.26 -7.13
C ILE A 218 14.22 -5.46 -6.23
N GLU A 219 14.73 -4.46 -5.53
CA GLU A 219 13.93 -3.63 -4.64
C GLU A 219 12.85 -2.86 -5.42
N LYS A 220 13.22 -2.22 -6.54
CA LYS A 220 12.28 -1.49 -7.41
C LYS A 220 11.20 -2.40 -7.99
N LEU A 221 11.57 -3.56 -8.52
CA LEU A 221 10.61 -4.52 -9.05
C LEU A 221 9.71 -5.13 -7.97
N LYS A 222 10.23 -5.30 -6.75
CA LYS A 222 9.44 -5.76 -5.60
C LYS A 222 8.41 -4.71 -5.19
N LEU A 223 8.82 -3.44 -5.05
CA LEU A 223 7.91 -2.34 -4.75
C LEU A 223 6.85 -2.17 -5.85
N PHE A 224 7.26 -2.26 -7.11
CA PHE A 224 6.34 -2.25 -8.26
C PHE A 224 5.33 -3.41 -8.20
N PHE A 225 5.80 -4.63 -7.93
CA PHE A 225 4.93 -5.79 -7.78
C PHE A 225 3.95 -5.63 -6.62
N GLU A 226 4.40 -5.26 -5.42
CA GLU A 226 3.54 -5.04 -4.26
C GLU A 226 2.51 -3.91 -4.46
N ARG A 227 2.88 -2.90 -5.24
CA ARG A 227 2.02 -1.76 -5.59
C ARG A 227 0.86 -2.17 -6.49
N PHE A 228 1.12 -2.96 -7.53
CA PHE A 228 0.09 -3.37 -8.49
C PHE A 228 -0.52 -4.76 -8.21
N ALA A 229 0.03 -5.51 -7.26
CA ALA A 229 -0.55 -6.77 -6.82
C ALA A 229 -1.94 -6.52 -6.23
N ASN A 230 -2.90 -7.36 -6.63
CA ASN A 230 -4.30 -7.31 -6.20
C ASN A 230 -5.10 -6.08 -6.70
N LEU A 231 -4.70 -5.48 -7.83
CA LEU A 231 -5.46 -4.45 -8.56
C LEU A 231 -6.09 -5.00 -9.84
#